data_AF-A0AAD9Z5G5-F1
#
_entry.id   AF-A0AAD9Z5G5-F1
#
_cell.length_a   1.000
_cell.length_b   1.000
_cell.length_c   1.000
_cell.angle_alpha   90.00
_cell.angle_beta   90.00
_cell.angle_gamma   90.00
#
_symmetry.space_group_name_H-M   'P 1'
#
loop_
_entity.id
_entity.type
_entity.pdbx_description
1 polymer ?
#
loop_
_entity_poly.entity_id
_entity_poly.type
_entity_poly.pdbx_seq_one_letter_code
_entity_poly.pdbx_strand_id
1 'polypeptide(L)'
;MRTGQTSMTVLILPSLQGCMSALTSLKYPELRTSKETSSTSQYKHRTQLANRRVLILGCGETAMDIAYEAIKANAQSVTMCFRTGFLSFPKVLNRFQVFGKTTGGSLPIDGLITNLFETAYVHRAIAKSRLRWFVSDFAIKRVMWSLTGTQAGCNQHVGGLPSERLGRAYVFLNKSHKAMPYLNRPYKKRDPVLEFMGNKYLDPPEDANSDRWVDTCSFPSSINADGTVAFEPRPDRKDWRRLKDTPVKPDCVVYCTGYKQDFNWLSPSYPTADQTNIRNIIKHDQPSIAYIGFVRPGVGAIPPITGQQAMWWTALILGKMPLPTDPPHYHLLASKNSRIQYGVDHSAYMSTLARDFGGAPGLLELWQEHGWRVLLAYCFGASFVTYYRLIGPFRSAAAPEIAETELMQTIKRRGVAGNFFFGVVPMAFYGIINLAAYLLELVGLIPAEESVVAADNEATKVNGEVISHSREKESLIE
;
A
#
# COMPACT_ATOMS: atom_id res chain seq x y z
N MET A 1 -24.62 -13.72 -53.55
CA MET A 1 -24.00 -14.99 -53.10
C MET A 1 -22.52 -14.71 -52.82
N ARG A 2 -22.03 -15.15 -51.64
CA ARG A 2 -20.64 -15.50 -51.22
C ARG A 2 -19.48 -14.91 -52.04
N THR A 3 -18.40 -14.31 -51.52
CA THR A 3 -17.62 -14.41 -50.26
C THR A 3 -16.47 -13.38 -50.47
N GLY A 4 -15.97 -12.58 -49.52
CA GLY A 4 -15.58 -12.90 -48.16
C GLY A 4 -14.07 -13.16 -48.08
N GLN A 5 -13.23 -12.12 -48.16
CA GLN A 5 -11.83 -12.16 -47.70
C GLN A 5 -11.35 -10.73 -47.39
N THR A 6 -11.63 -10.25 -46.18
CA THR A 6 -11.02 -9.04 -45.64
C THR A 6 -9.85 -9.46 -44.78
N SER A 7 -8.64 -9.22 -45.29
CA SER A 7 -7.38 -9.46 -44.60
C SER A 7 -7.35 -8.67 -43.28
N MET A 8 -7.25 -9.38 -42.15
CA MET A 8 -7.06 -8.80 -40.82
C MET A 8 -5.69 -8.11 -40.78
N THR A 9 -5.69 -6.82 -40.43
CA THR A 9 -4.49 -6.08 -40.07
C THR A 9 -3.90 -6.66 -38.79
N VAL A 10 -2.84 -7.43 -38.97
CA VAL A 10 -1.94 -7.88 -37.90
C VAL A 10 -1.14 -6.66 -37.43
N LEU A 11 -1.29 -6.27 -36.16
CA LEU A 11 -0.41 -5.28 -35.54
C LEU A 11 0.63 -6.03 -34.69
N ILE A 12 1.72 -6.43 -35.36
CA ILE A 12 2.97 -6.83 -34.71
C ILE A 12 3.60 -5.59 -34.07
N LEU A 13 4.01 -5.78 -32.83
CA LEU A 13 4.78 -4.91 -31.93
C LEU A 13 5.85 -4.04 -32.63
N PRO A 14 6.04 -2.77 -32.23
CA PRO A 14 7.37 -2.18 -32.21
C PRO A 14 8.13 -2.75 -31.01
N SER A 15 9.26 -3.38 -31.30
CA SER A 15 10.24 -3.89 -30.36
C SER A 15 10.74 -2.81 -29.39
N LEU A 16 10.29 -2.84 -28.14
CA LEU A 16 11.00 -2.23 -27.01
C LEU A 16 11.62 -3.37 -26.19
N GLN A 17 12.93 -3.53 -26.33
CA GLN A 17 13.74 -4.63 -25.79
C GLN A 17 13.55 -4.86 -24.27
N GLY A 18 13.07 -3.85 -23.53
CA GLY A 18 12.80 -3.94 -22.09
C GLY A 18 11.48 -4.63 -21.68
N CYS A 19 10.50 -4.76 -22.58
CA CYS A 19 9.21 -5.39 -22.24
C CYS A 19 9.25 -6.93 -22.31
N MET A 20 10.16 -7.47 -23.11
CA MET A 20 10.32 -8.92 -23.30
C MET A 20 10.89 -9.62 -22.05
N SER A 21 11.79 -8.98 -21.29
CA SER A 21 12.43 -9.64 -20.13
C SER A 21 11.46 -9.96 -18.99
N ALA A 22 10.45 -9.12 -18.76
CA ALA A 22 9.41 -9.35 -17.76
C ALA A 22 8.44 -10.49 -18.15
N LEU A 23 8.19 -10.67 -19.46
CA LEU A 23 7.39 -11.76 -20.00
C LEU A 23 8.17 -13.07 -20.17
N THR A 24 9.51 -13.03 -20.09
CA THR A 24 10.38 -14.21 -20.21
C THR A 24 10.67 -14.85 -18.85
N SER A 25 10.55 -14.10 -17.74
CA SER A 25 10.73 -14.63 -16.37
C SER A 25 9.45 -15.17 -15.72
N LEU A 26 8.34 -15.32 -16.46
CA LEU A 26 7.11 -15.92 -15.94
C LEU A 26 7.24 -17.44 -15.93
N LYS A 27 6.96 -18.06 -14.77
CA LYS A 27 6.91 -19.52 -14.54
C LYS A 27 5.93 -20.31 -15.45
N TYR A 28 5.25 -19.65 -16.39
CA TYR A 28 4.13 -20.20 -17.17
C TYR A 28 4.21 -19.75 -18.64
N PRO A 29 5.17 -20.28 -19.43
CA PRO A 29 5.34 -19.94 -20.84
C PRO A 29 4.12 -20.29 -21.71
N GLU A 30 3.27 -21.23 -21.27
CA GLU A 30 2.04 -21.65 -21.98
C GLU A 30 0.92 -20.60 -22.00
N LEU A 31 0.97 -19.54 -21.18
CA LEU A 31 -0.03 -18.46 -21.20
C LEU A 31 0.11 -17.50 -22.40
N ARG A 32 1.08 -17.74 -23.30
CA ARG A 32 1.33 -16.95 -24.52
C ARG A 32 0.40 -17.28 -25.70
N THR A 33 -0.40 -18.34 -25.60
CA THR A 33 -1.22 -18.87 -26.71
C THR A 33 -2.56 -18.14 -26.92
N SER A 34 -2.92 -17.16 -26.08
CA SER A 34 -4.14 -16.36 -26.25
C SER A 34 -4.01 -15.37 -27.41
N LYS A 35 -5.10 -15.21 -28.20
CA LYS A 35 -5.12 -14.39 -29.43
C LYS A 35 -4.69 -12.93 -29.25
N GLU A 36 -4.89 -12.33 -28.07
CA GLU A 36 -4.37 -11.01 -27.71
C GLU A 36 -3.95 -10.97 -26.23
N THR A 37 -2.65 -10.78 -25.98
CA THR A 37 -2.07 -10.62 -24.65
C THR A 37 -1.52 -9.22 -24.49
N SER A 38 -1.92 -8.50 -23.43
CA SER A 38 -1.38 -7.17 -23.14
C SER A 38 -0.93 -7.02 -21.70
N SER A 39 0.21 -6.34 -21.53
CA SER A 39 0.62 -5.81 -20.23
C SER A 39 -0.22 -4.56 -19.93
N THR A 40 -0.47 -4.26 -18.66
CA THR A 40 -1.18 -3.03 -18.26
C THR A 40 -0.57 -1.75 -18.83
N SER A 41 0.73 -1.74 -19.12
CA SER A 41 1.42 -0.59 -19.75
C SER A 41 0.88 -0.25 -21.15
N GLN A 42 0.27 -1.21 -21.83
CA GLN A 42 -0.27 -1.12 -23.20
C GLN A 42 -1.77 -0.84 -23.24
N TYR A 43 -2.50 -0.99 -22.12
CA TYR A 43 -3.90 -0.58 -22.03
C TYR A 43 -4.00 0.95 -22.00
N LYS A 44 -4.85 1.51 -22.87
CA LYS A 44 -5.06 2.96 -23.03
C LYS A 44 -6.53 3.35 -23.11
N HIS A 45 -7.37 2.53 -23.73
CA HIS A 45 -8.76 2.88 -24.03
C HIS A 45 -9.74 1.73 -23.77
N ARG A 46 -10.94 2.06 -23.30
CA ARG A 46 -12.04 1.11 -23.05
C ARG A 46 -12.41 0.26 -24.26
N THR A 47 -12.27 0.81 -25.46
CA THR A 47 -12.56 0.11 -26.73
C THR A 47 -11.75 -1.17 -26.88
N GLN A 48 -10.57 -1.27 -26.25
CA GLN A 48 -9.76 -2.50 -26.23
C GLN A 48 -10.45 -3.66 -25.48
N LEU A 49 -11.43 -3.37 -24.62
CA LEU A 49 -12.14 -4.35 -23.77
C LEU A 49 -13.56 -4.63 -24.28
N ALA A 50 -14.08 -3.83 -25.20
CA ALA A 50 -15.47 -3.91 -25.64
C ALA A 50 -15.75 -5.23 -26.37
N ASN A 51 -16.88 -5.87 -26.03
CA ASN A 51 -17.29 -7.15 -26.60
C ASN A 51 -16.26 -8.29 -26.50
N ARG A 52 -15.32 -8.21 -25.54
CA ARG A 52 -14.30 -9.25 -25.29
C ARG A 52 -14.63 -10.11 -24.07
N ARG A 53 -14.06 -11.31 -24.01
CA ARG A 53 -14.02 -12.17 -22.81
C ARG A 53 -12.68 -11.93 -22.13
N VAL A 54 -12.71 -11.09 -21.09
CA VAL A 54 -11.51 -10.51 -20.48
C VAL A 54 -11.08 -11.33 -19.27
N LEU A 55 -9.84 -11.81 -19.28
CA LEU A 55 -9.16 -12.41 -18.12
C LEU A 55 -8.12 -11.44 -17.56
N ILE A 56 -8.28 -11.05 -16.30
CA ILE A 56 -7.42 -10.10 -15.60
C ILE A 56 -6.54 -10.86 -14.61
N LEU A 57 -5.22 -10.75 -14.75
CA LEU A 57 -4.26 -11.45 -13.91
C LEU A 57 -3.66 -10.50 -12.86
N GLY A 58 -4.24 -10.48 -11.67
CA GLY A 58 -3.84 -9.61 -10.56
C GLY A 58 -5.05 -9.03 -9.81
N CYS A 59 -4.78 -8.40 -8.66
CA CYS A 59 -5.81 -7.78 -7.82
C CYS A 59 -5.34 -6.44 -7.21
N GLY A 60 -4.36 -5.79 -7.84
CA GLY A 60 -3.94 -4.43 -7.48
C GLY A 60 -4.94 -3.37 -7.98
N GLU A 61 -4.63 -2.10 -7.74
CA GLU A 61 -5.51 -0.99 -8.16
C GLU A 61 -5.76 -1.00 -9.67
N THR A 62 -4.73 -1.28 -10.49
CA THR A 62 -4.87 -1.38 -11.95
C THR A 62 -5.81 -2.51 -12.38
N ALA A 63 -5.78 -3.65 -11.68
CA ALA A 63 -6.68 -4.77 -11.98
C ALA A 63 -8.14 -4.40 -11.69
N MET A 64 -8.38 -3.68 -10.58
CA MET A 64 -9.71 -3.20 -10.21
C MET A 64 -10.23 -2.15 -11.19
N ASP A 65 -9.38 -1.21 -11.61
CA ASP A 65 -9.74 -0.23 -12.64
C ASP A 65 -10.10 -0.93 -13.95
N ILE A 66 -9.28 -1.87 -14.42
CA ILE A 66 -9.57 -2.63 -15.66
C ILE A 66 -10.84 -3.48 -15.52
N ALA A 67 -11.09 -4.09 -14.36
CA ALA A 67 -12.33 -4.84 -14.12
C ALA A 67 -13.56 -3.94 -14.24
N TYR A 68 -13.52 -2.75 -13.63
CA TYR A 68 -14.60 -1.78 -13.74
C TYR A 68 -14.77 -1.27 -15.18
N GLU A 69 -13.66 -0.92 -15.83
CA GLU A 69 -13.65 -0.42 -17.20
C GLU A 69 -14.14 -1.47 -18.21
N ALA A 70 -13.82 -2.75 -18.02
CA ALA A 70 -14.32 -3.85 -18.84
C ALA A 70 -15.86 -3.99 -18.73
N ILE A 71 -16.40 -3.88 -17.52
CA ILE A 71 -17.85 -3.87 -17.31
C ILE A 71 -18.50 -2.68 -18.03
N LYS A 72 -17.94 -1.48 -17.87
CA LYS A 72 -18.44 -0.26 -18.51
C LYS A 72 -18.25 -0.26 -20.03
N ALA A 73 -17.30 -1.02 -20.55
CA ALA A 73 -17.07 -1.23 -21.98
C ALA A 73 -18.00 -2.29 -22.61
N ASN A 74 -18.90 -2.88 -21.83
CA ASN A 74 -19.75 -3.99 -22.25
C ASN A 74 -18.95 -5.25 -22.66
N ALA A 75 -17.85 -5.57 -21.98
CA ALA A 75 -17.15 -6.85 -22.16
C ALA A 75 -18.11 -8.05 -21.96
N GLN A 76 -18.06 -9.06 -22.84
CA GLN A 76 -18.94 -10.23 -22.78
C GLN A 76 -18.83 -10.98 -21.44
N SER A 77 -17.62 -11.14 -20.93
CA SER A 77 -17.36 -11.69 -19.60
C SER A 77 -16.08 -11.07 -19.01
N VAL A 78 -16.01 -10.99 -17.69
CA VAL A 78 -14.84 -10.49 -16.98
C VAL A 78 -14.50 -11.45 -15.84
N THR A 79 -13.29 -11.97 -15.84
CA THR A 79 -12.77 -12.84 -14.77
C THR A 79 -11.49 -12.26 -14.21
N MET A 80 -11.44 -12.00 -12.90
CA MET A 80 -10.27 -11.48 -12.22
C MET A 80 -9.62 -12.56 -11.32
N CYS A 81 -8.37 -12.87 -11.61
CA CYS A 81 -7.63 -13.95 -10.96
C CYS A 81 -6.56 -13.41 -10.02
N PHE A 82 -6.45 -14.01 -8.83
CA PHE A 82 -5.45 -13.64 -7.85
C PHE A 82 -5.00 -14.82 -6.98
N ARG A 83 -3.77 -14.72 -6.49
CA ARG A 83 -3.11 -15.75 -5.67
C ARG A 83 -3.61 -15.74 -4.22
N THR A 84 -3.41 -14.60 -3.55
CA THR A 84 -3.60 -14.48 -2.10
C THR A 84 -4.85 -13.69 -1.72
N GLY A 85 -5.24 -12.69 -2.52
CA GLY A 85 -6.33 -11.78 -2.21
C GLY A 85 -5.86 -10.33 -2.10
N PHE A 86 -6.76 -9.44 -1.68
CA PHE A 86 -6.54 -8.00 -1.56
C PHE A 86 -7.35 -7.44 -0.40
N LEU A 87 -6.98 -6.24 0.05
CA LEU A 87 -7.74 -5.48 1.05
C LEU A 87 -8.31 -4.23 0.37
N SER A 88 -9.62 -4.25 0.09
CA SER A 88 -10.34 -3.15 -0.56
C SER A 88 -10.85 -2.16 0.47
N PHE A 89 -10.62 -0.87 0.18
CA PHE A 89 -11.15 0.23 0.98
C PHE A 89 -11.44 1.44 0.09
N PRO A 90 -12.56 2.16 0.25
CA PRO A 90 -12.83 3.33 -0.56
C PRO A 90 -11.88 4.49 -0.23
N LYS A 91 -11.61 5.34 -1.24
CA LYS A 91 -10.83 6.58 -1.08
C LYS A 91 -11.50 7.57 -0.11
N VAL A 92 -12.84 7.57 -0.10
CA VAL A 92 -13.68 8.51 0.65
C VAL A 92 -14.75 7.72 1.39
N LEU A 93 -14.98 8.05 2.67
CA LEU A 93 -16.02 7.43 3.49
C LEU A 93 -17.33 8.22 3.39
N ASN A 94 -18.15 7.91 2.39
CA ASN A 94 -19.40 8.65 2.13
C ASN A 94 -20.59 7.78 1.73
N ARG A 95 -20.50 6.47 1.95
CA ARG A 95 -21.51 5.50 1.46
C ARG A 95 -22.06 4.59 2.54
N PHE A 96 -21.85 4.93 3.80
CA PHE A 96 -22.44 4.18 4.90
C PHE A 96 -23.82 4.75 5.21
N GLN A 97 -24.78 3.87 5.42
CA GLN A 97 -25.98 4.16 6.18
C GLN A 97 -25.76 3.59 7.57
N VAL A 98 -25.99 4.40 8.60
CA VAL A 98 -25.85 4.00 10.00
C VAL A 98 -27.13 4.42 10.72
N PHE A 99 -27.84 3.47 11.34
CA PHE A 99 -29.14 3.73 11.97
C PHE A 99 -30.14 4.44 11.03
N GLY A 100 -30.18 4.01 9.76
CA GLY A 100 -31.07 4.59 8.75
C GLY A 100 -30.62 5.95 8.19
N LYS A 101 -29.58 6.59 8.75
CA LYS A 101 -29.05 7.86 8.26
C LYS A 101 -27.83 7.65 7.38
N THR A 102 -27.86 8.18 6.16
CA THR A 102 -26.71 8.15 5.26
C THR A 102 -25.66 9.14 5.75
N THR A 103 -24.42 8.67 5.87
CA THR A 103 -23.26 9.53 6.17
C THR A 103 -23.03 10.48 5.00
N GLY A 104 -23.24 11.78 5.21
CA GLY A 104 -22.87 12.82 4.24
C GLY A 104 -21.39 13.21 4.34
N GLY A 105 -20.88 13.89 3.30
CA GLY A 105 -19.55 14.50 3.29
C GLY A 105 -18.51 13.75 2.45
N SER A 106 -17.39 14.42 2.17
CA SER A 106 -16.22 13.84 1.48
C SER A 106 -15.07 13.76 2.48
N LEU A 107 -15.01 12.66 3.21
CA LEU A 107 -13.98 12.41 4.23
C LEU A 107 -12.93 11.44 3.65
N PRO A 108 -11.76 11.96 3.21
CA PRO A 108 -10.72 11.12 2.65
C PRO A 108 -10.05 10.32 3.76
N ILE A 109 -9.79 9.02 3.51
CA ILE A 109 -9.34 8.10 4.56
C ILE A 109 -7.94 8.42 5.10
N ASP A 110 -7.05 8.95 4.27
CA ASP A 110 -5.73 9.40 4.67
C ASP A 110 -5.78 10.61 5.62
N GLY A 111 -6.78 11.49 5.48
CA GLY A 111 -7.04 12.58 6.41
C GLY A 111 -7.71 12.17 7.74
N LEU A 112 -8.11 10.90 7.88
CA LEU A 112 -8.72 10.38 9.12
C LEU A 112 -7.70 9.87 10.15
N ILE A 113 -6.45 9.68 9.72
CA ILE A 113 -5.41 9.16 10.59
C ILE A 113 -4.92 10.30 11.48
N THR A 114 -4.93 10.09 12.80
CA THR A 114 -4.33 11.05 13.75
C THR A 114 -2.86 10.76 13.95
N ASN A 115 -2.09 11.81 14.23
CA ASN A 115 -0.65 11.72 14.34
C ASN A 115 -0.15 11.53 15.78
N LEU A 116 -0.61 12.39 16.70
CA LEU A 116 -0.03 12.50 18.05
C LEU A 116 -0.11 11.19 18.84
N PHE A 117 1.02 10.77 19.42
CA PHE A 117 1.24 9.56 20.23
C PHE A 117 1.00 8.22 19.54
N GLU A 118 0.18 8.15 18.49
CA GLU A 118 0.01 6.94 17.69
C GLU A 118 1.18 6.75 16.69
N THR A 119 1.68 7.84 16.10
CA THR A 119 2.74 7.80 15.08
C THR A 119 3.82 8.86 15.25
N ALA A 120 3.52 10.01 15.83
CA ALA A 120 4.51 10.97 16.33
C ALA A 120 4.74 10.83 17.84
N TYR A 121 5.96 11.11 18.29
CA TYR A 121 6.39 10.98 19.70
C TYR A 121 6.14 9.58 20.29
N VAL A 122 6.31 8.55 19.46
CA VAL A 122 6.18 7.16 19.89
C VAL A 122 7.50 6.72 20.49
N HIS A 123 7.44 6.19 21.72
CA HIS A 123 8.59 5.62 22.39
C HIS A 123 9.10 4.38 21.65
N ARG A 124 10.43 4.20 21.56
CA ARG A 124 11.08 3.15 20.73
C ARG A 124 10.56 1.74 21.03
N ALA A 125 10.39 1.39 22.30
CA ALA A 125 9.86 0.08 22.69
C ALA A 125 8.42 -0.17 22.21
N ILE A 126 7.58 0.88 22.19
CA ILE A 126 6.19 0.81 21.71
C ILE A 126 6.15 0.72 20.19
N ALA A 127 7.05 1.44 19.52
CA ALA A 127 7.21 1.33 18.07
C ALA A 127 7.68 -0.08 17.67
N LYS A 128 8.68 -0.64 18.38
CA LYS A 128 9.22 -1.99 18.20
C LYS A 128 8.19 -3.08 18.45
N SER A 129 7.32 -2.93 19.45
CA SER A 129 6.29 -3.93 19.77
C SER A 129 5.20 -4.05 18.70
N ARG A 130 5.10 -3.09 17.77
CA ARG A 130 4.10 -3.07 16.70
C ARG A 130 2.65 -3.06 17.22
N LEU A 131 2.44 -2.72 18.50
CA LEU A 131 1.14 -2.77 19.20
C LEU A 131 0.00 -2.10 18.42
N ARG A 132 0.28 -0.93 17.84
CA ARG A 132 -0.72 -0.14 17.11
C ARG A 132 -1.41 -0.91 15.98
N TRP A 133 -0.69 -1.81 15.32
CA TRP A 133 -1.23 -2.60 14.23
C TRP A 133 -2.29 -3.57 14.72
N PHE A 134 -2.06 -4.21 15.86
CA PHE A 134 -3.00 -5.16 16.45
C PHE A 134 -4.25 -4.47 17.01
N VAL A 135 -4.06 -3.34 17.71
CA VAL A 135 -5.19 -2.54 18.24
C VAL A 135 -6.05 -1.99 17.11
N SER A 136 -5.42 -1.40 16.09
CA SER A 136 -6.14 -0.85 14.93
C SER A 136 -6.87 -1.93 14.14
N ASP A 137 -6.24 -3.08 13.90
CA ASP A 137 -6.86 -4.19 13.18
C ASP A 137 -8.06 -4.79 13.96
N PHE A 138 -7.91 -4.95 15.27
CA PHE A 138 -8.99 -5.40 16.16
C PHE A 138 -10.23 -4.50 16.06
N ALA A 139 -10.03 -3.18 16.13
CA ALA A 139 -11.11 -2.20 16.09
C ALA A 139 -11.72 -2.09 14.68
N ILE A 140 -10.90 -1.91 13.65
CA ILE A 140 -11.37 -1.68 12.26
C ILE A 140 -12.17 -2.88 11.76
N LYS A 141 -11.73 -4.12 12.01
CA LYS A 141 -12.47 -5.31 11.57
C LYS A 141 -13.88 -5.37 12.15
N ARG A 142 -14.04 -5.07 13.45
CA ARG A 142 -15.34 -5.06 14.13
C ARG A 142 -16.24 -3.95 13.63
N VAL A 143 -15.68 -2.75 13.44
CA VAL A 143 -16.41 -1.61 12.86
C VAL A 143 -16.84 -1.92 11.42
N MET A 144 -15.96 -2.50 10.60
CA MET A 144 -16.33 -2.88 9.22
C MET A 144 -17.40 -3.96 9.19
N TRP A 145 -17.35 -4.92 10.11
CA TRP A 145 -18.38 -5.94 10.22
C TRP A 145 -19.73 -5.34 10.60
N SER A 146 -19.80 -4.47 11.61
CA SER A 146 -21.06 -3.85 12.03
C SER A 146 -21.65 -2.89 11.00
N LEU A 147 -20.82 -2.34 10.11
CA LEU A 147 -21.23 -1.42 9.05
C LEU A 147 -21.56 -2.11 7.72
N THR A 148 -20.91 -3.24 7.41
CA THR A 148 -20.93 -3.83 6.05
C THR A 148 -21.16 -5.34 6.00
N GLY A 149 -21.25 -6.01 7.15
CA GLY A 149 -21.44 -7.47 7.26
C GLY A 149 -20.21 -8.30 6.95
N THR A 150 -19.04 -7.68 6.84
CA THR A 150 -17.78 -8.36 6.49
C THR A 150 -16.58 -7.76 7.20
N GLN A 151 -15.61 -8.62 7.52
CA GLN A 151 -14.31 -8.25 8.10
C GLN A 151 -13.19 -8.23 7.07
N ALA A 152 -13.43 -8.70 5.83
CA ALA A 152 -12.40 -8.87 4.82
C ALA A 152 -11.84 -7.54 4.27
N GLY A 153 -12.62 -6.47 4.40
CA GLY A 153 -12.36 -5.13 3.88
C GLY A 153 -13.63 -4.29 3.96
N CYS A 154 -13.63 -3.08 3.39
CA CYS A 154 -14.83 -2.25 3.38
C CYS A 154 -15.84 -2.77 2.36
N ASN A 155 -16.98 -3.32 2.81
CA ASN A 155 -17.98 -3.94 1.95
C ASN A 155 -17.34 -4.94 0.96
N GLN A 156 -16.36 -5.72 1.43
CA GLN A 156 -15.66 -6.71 0.61
C GLN A 156 -16.18 -8.11 0.91
N HIS A 157 -16.85 -8.71 -0.07
CA HIS A 157 -17.49 -10.03 0.07
C HIS A 157 -16.75 -11.12 -0.71
N VAL A 158 -15.69 -10.81 -1.46
CA VAL A 158 -14.86 -11.80 -2.16
C VAL A 158 -13.41 -11.34 -2.23
N GLY A 159 -12.49 -12.29 -2.44
CA GLY A 159 -11.06 -12.01 -2.61
C GLY A 159 -10.35 -11.42 -1.40
N GLY A 160 -10.91 -11.65 -0.20
CA GLY A 160 -10.27 -11.27 1.06
C GLY A 160 -8.92 -11.94 1.25
N LEU A 161 -8.04 -11.28 2.02
CA LEU A 161 -6.77 -11.86 2.43
C LEU A 161 -7.00 -13.02 3.40
N PRO A 162 -6.04 -13.97 3.50
CA PRO A 162 -6.01 -14.98 4.56
C PRO A 162 -6.04 -14.34 5.94
N SER A 163 -6.63 -15.00 6.92
CA SER A 163 -6.90 -14.43 8.26
C SER A 163 -5.62 -13.97 8.98
N GLU A 164 -4.52 -14.70 8.79
CA GLU A 164 -3.21 -14.42 9.38
C GLU A 164 -2.52 -13.18 8.79
N ARG A 165 -2.98 -12.69 7.63
CA ARG A 165 -2.48 -11.48 6.96
C ARG A 165 -3.57 -10.45 6.66
N LEU A 166 -4.76 -10.65 7.22
CA LEU A 166 -5.88 -9.77 7.01
C LEU A 166 -5.67 -8.52 7.85
N GLY A 167 -5.39 -7.39 7.19
CA GLY A 167 -5.24 -6.11 7.87
C GLY A 167 -4.32 -5.15 7.12
N ARG A 168 -4.48 -3.86 7.38
CA ARG A 168 -3.69 -2.79 6.73
C ARG A 168 -2.21 -2.81 7.07
N ALA A 169 -1.82 -3.55 8.12
CA ALA A 169 -0.42 -3.71 8.51
C ALA A 169 0.37 -4.56 7.51
N TYR A 170 -0.28 -5.46 6.77
CA TYR A 170 0.39 -6.50 5.97
C TYR A 170 0.46 -6.19 4.46
N VAL A 171 -0.40 -5.27 3.99
CA VAL A 171 -0.58 -4.98 2.56
C VAL A 171 -0.86 -3.51 2.31
N PHE A 172 -0.65 -3.07 1.07
CA PHE A 172 -1.17 -1.79 0.59
C PHE A 172 -2.68 -1.85 0.46
N LEU A 173 -3.39 -0.83 0.95
CA LEU A 173 -4.83 -0.72 0.71
C LEU A 173 -5.09 -0.55 -0.79
N ASN A 174 -5.98 -1.38 -1.34
CA ASN A 174 -6.50 -1.17 -2.68
C ASN A 174 -7.62 -0.13 -2.61
N LYS A 175 -7.31 1.08 -3.08
CA LYS A 175 -8.26 2.21 -3.05
C LYS A 175 -9.12 2.30 -4.31
N SER A 176 -8.84 1.50 -5.33
CA SER A 176 -9.71 1.35 -6.49
C SER A 176 -10.82 0.36 -6.16
N HIS A 177 -11.96 0.91 -5.73
CA HIS A 177 -13.08 0.14 -5.20
C HIS A 177 -14.31 0.15 -6.13
N LYS A 178 -14.24 0.81 -7.30
CA LYS A 178 -15.39 0.94 -8.20
C LYS A 178 -15.88 -0.39 -8.77
N ALA A 179 -14.99 -1.39 -8.89
CA ALA A 179 -15.35 -2.74 -9.31
C ALA A 179 -16.07 -3.55 -8.22
N MET A 180 -15.96 -3.15 -6.94
CA MET A 180 -16.47 -3.93 -5.80
C MET A 180 -17.95 -4.32 -5.89
N PRO A 181 -18.89 -3.46 -6.33
CA PRO A 181 -20.29 -3.86 -6.50
C PRO A 181 -20.42 -5.09 -7.41
N TYR A 182 -19.66 -5.12 -8.51
CA TYR A 182 -19.68 -6.21 -9.49
C TYR A 182 -18.99 -7.49 -9.00
N LEU A 183 -17.89 -7.36 -8.25
CA LEU A 183 -17.22 -8.50 -7.64
C LEU A 183 -18.08 -9.11 -6.52
N ASN A 184 -18.75 -8.28 -5.73
CA ASN A 184 -19.55 -8.73 -4.59
C ASN A 184 -20.86 -9.38 -5.00
N ARG A 185 -21.44 -8.98 -6.14
CA ARG A 185 -22.79 -9.38 -6.57
C ARG A 185 -23.07 -10.89 -6.46
N PRO A 186 -22.16 -11.80 -6.84
CA PRO A 186 -22.41 -13.24 -6.70
C PRO A 186 -22.31 -13.79 -5.26
N TYR A 187 -21.79 -13.02 -4.31
CA TYR A 187 -21.39 -13.49 -2.98
C TYR A 187 -22.00 -12.71 -1.80
N LYS A 188 -22.45 -11.48 -2.03
CA LYS A 188 -23.04 -10.61 -1.01
C LYS A 188 -24.40 -11.16 -0.61
N LYS A 189 -24.53 -11.51 0.67
CA LYS A 189 -25.79 -11.95 1.28
C LYS A 189 -26.43 -10.80 2.03
N ARG A 190 -27.76 -10.81 2.14
CA ARG A 190 -28.48 -9.92 3.05
C ARG A 190 -28.24 -10.37 4.49
N ASP A 191 -28.08 -9.39 5.38
CA ASP A 191 -27.97 -9.60 6.82
C ASP A 191 -29.19 -8.95 7.49
N PRO A 192 -30.19 -9.74 7.94
CA PRO A 192 -31.42 -9.20 8.50
C PRO A 192 -31.21 -8.32 9.73
N VAL A 193 -30.17 -8.57 10.53
CA VAL A 193 -29.90 -7.82 11.76
C VAL A 193 -29.31 -6.47 11.41
N LEU A 194 -28.35 -6.42 10.48
CA LEU A 194 -27.80 -5.15 10.00
C LEU A 194 -28.84 -4.31 9.28
N GLU A 195 -29.69 -4.94 8.45
CA GLU A 195 -30.81 -4.26 7.78
C GLU A 195 -31.83 -3.72 8.79
N PHE A 196 -32.18 -4.49 9.83
CA PHE A 196 -33.04 -4.03 10.92
C PHE A 196 -32.46 -2.82 11.66
N MET A 197 -31.15 -2.83 11.93
CA MET A 197 -30.45 -1.68 12.50
C MET A 197 -30.32 -0.50 11.52
N GLY A 198 -30.72 -0.66 10.25
CA GLY A 198 -30.57 0.37 9.22
C GLY A 198 -29.12 0.61 8.81
N ASN A 199 -28.23 -0.37 9.03
CA ASN A 199 -26.83 -0.31 8.64
C ASN A 199 -26.62 -0.95 7.27
N LYS A 200 -26.09 -0.19 6.31
CA LYS A 200 -25.72 -0.74 4.99
C LYS A 200 -24.64 0.07 4.30
N TYR A 201 -23.92 -0.58 3.39
CA TYR A 201 -23.05 0.09 2.43
C TYR A 201 -23.78 0.29 1.10
N LEU A 202 -23.83 1.52 0.62
CA LEU A 202 -24.54 1.94 -0.58
C LEU A 202 -23.61 1.89 -1.80
N ASP A 203 -23.96 1.07 -2.77
CA ASP A 203 -23.33 1.10 -4.09
C ASP A 203 -23.97 2.23 -4.95
N PRO A 204 -23.26 2.83 -5.93
CA PRO A 204 -23.82 3.86 -6.80
C PRO A 204 -25.09 3.35 -7.49
N PRO A 205 -26.14 4.17 -7.69
CA PRO A 205 -27.38 3.71 -8.31
C PRO A 205 -27.16 3.01 -9.67
N GLU A 206 -26.29 3.56 -10.51
CA GLU A 206 -25.93 2.96 -11.81
C GLU A 206 -25.30 1.57 -11.68
N ASP A 207 -24.46 1.36 -10.66
CA ASP A 207 -23.74 0.11 -10.46
C ASP A 207 -24.59 -0.90 -9.69
N ALA A 208 -25.45 -0.43 -8.78
CA ALA A 208 -26.35 -1.24 -7.98
C ALA A 208 -27.44 -1.90 -8.84
N ASN A 209 -27.98 -1.16 -9.82
CA ASN A 209 -29.06 -1.62 -10.71
C ASN A 209 -28.59 -2.51 -11.86
N SER A 210 -27.28 -2.65 -12.06
CA SER A 210 -26.71 -3.55 -13.07
C SER A 210 -26.92 -5.02 -12.67
N ASP A 211 -27.19 -5.88 -13.65
CA ASP A 211 -27.24 -7.34 -13.52
C ASP A 211 -25.88 -8.02 -13.73
N ARG A 212 -24.96 -7.35 -14.44
CA ARG A 212 -23.58 -7.81 -14.72
C ARG A 212 -22.74 -8.06 -13.46
N TRP A 213 -21.75 -8.94 -13.54
CA TRP A 213 -20.77 -9.17 -12.46
C TRP A 213 -19.36 -9.39 -13.01
N VAL A 214 -18.38 -9.36 -12.11
CA VAL A 214 -17.00 -9.80 -12.38
C VAL A 214 -16.78 -11.10 -11.62
N ASP A 215 -16.53 -12.19 -12.34
CA ASP A 215 -16.15 -13.44 -11.70
C ASP A 215 -14.73 -13.33 -11.13
N THR A 216 -14.47 -14.07 -10.05
CA THR A 216 -13.15 -14.15 -9.45
C THR A 216 -12.72 -15.60 -9.31
N CYS A 217 -11.42 -15.86 -9.39
CA CYS A 217 -10.89 -17.21 -9.21
C CYS A 217 -9.44 -17.19 -8.69
N SER A 218 -8.91 -18.38 -8.43
CA SER A 218 -7.48 -18.57 -8.20
C SER A 218 -6.66 -18.19 -9.44
N PHE A 219 -5.35 -18.08 -9.25
CA PHE A 219 -4.46 -17.82 -10.36
C PHE A 219 -4.47 -19.02 -11.32
N PRO A 220 -4.42 -18.81 -12.65
CA PRO A 220 -4.37 -19.91 -13.59
C PRO A 220 -3.04 -20.66 -13.51
N SER A 221 -3.10 -21.99 -13.61
CA SER A 221 -1.92 -22.85 -13.79
C SER A 221 -1.51 -22.94 -15.26
N SER A 222 -2.48 -22.89 -16.19
CA SER A 222 -2.24 -22.94 -17.64
C SER A 222 -3.48 -22.47 -18.42
N ILE A 223 -3.31 -22.28 -19.73
CA ILE A 223 -4.42 -22.18 -20.69
C ILE A 223 -4.26 -23.36 -21.64
N ASN A 224 -5.32 -24.17 -21.75
CA ASN A 224 -5.35 -25.36 -22.60
C ASN A 224 -5.35 -24.97 -24.08
N ALA A 225 -5.02 -25.92 -24.96
CA ALA A 225 -4.98 -25.71 -26.42
C ALA A 225 -6.32 -25.23 -27.00
N ASP A 226 -7.44 -25.56 -26.36
CA ASP A 226 -8.78 -25.14 -26.75
C ASP A 226 -9.19 -23.75 -26.21
N GLY A 227 -8.24 -23.04 -25.56
CA GLY A 227 -8.41 -21.73 -24.95
C GLY A 227 -9.04 -21.74 -23.55
N THR A 228 -9.35 -22.92 -22.98
CA THR A 228 -9.90 -23.00 -21.62
C THR A 228 -8.83 -22.71 -20.58
N VAL A 229 -9.15 -21.86 -19.60
CA VAL A 229 -8.27 -21.57 -18.47
C VAL A 229 -8.33 -22.71 -17.45
N ALA A 230 -7.18 -23.27 -17.08
CA ALA A 230 -7.05 -24.18 -15.95
C ALA A 230 -6.63 -23.39 -14.70
N PHE A 231 -7.46 -23.43 -13.65
CA PHE A 231 -7.23 -22.70 -12.40
C PHE A 231 -6.54 -23.58 -11.35
N GLU A 232 -5.62 -23.00 -10.57
CA GLU A 232 -5.03 -23.68 -9.41
C GLU A 232 -6.14 -24.11 -8.42
N PRO A 233 -6.21 -25.38 -7.98
CA PRO A 233 -7.24 -25.84 -7.05
C PRO A 233 -7.24 -25.10 -5.71
N ARG A 234 -8.38 -24.53 -5.31
CA ARG A 234 -8.56 -23.80 -4.04
C ARG A 234 -9.91 -24.10 -3.39
N PRO A 235 -10.12 -25.32 -2.84
CA PRO A 235 -11.38 -25.72 -2.24
C PRO A 235 -11.80 -24.86 -1.04
N ASP A 236 -10.83 -24.21 -0.38
CA ASP A 236 -11.03 -23.25 0.69
C ASP A 236 -11.80 -22.00 0.23
N ARG A 237 -11.60 -21.57 -1.03
CA ARG A 237 -12.16 -20.32 -1.53
C ARG A 237 -13.53 -20.51 -2.20
N LYS A 238 -14.48 -19.64 -1.84
CA LYS A 238 -15.85 -19.70 -2.38
C LYS A 238 -15.94 -19.28 -3.85
N ASP A 239 -15.02 -18.45 -4.31
CA ASP A 239 -14.95 -17.99 -5.70
C ASP A 239 -14.46 -19.10 -6.64
N TRP A 240 -13.42 -19.83 -6.24
CA TRP A 240 -12.98 -21.05 -6.92
C TRP A 240 -14.08 -22.12 -6.95
N ARG A 241 -14.74 -22.39 -5.81
CA ARG A 241 -15.84 -23.37 -5.74
C ARG A 241 -17.00 -23.05 -6.69
N ARG A 242 -17.25 -21.77 -6.97
CA ARG A 242 -18.28 -21.32 -7.91
C ARG A 242 -17.86 -21.52 -9.37
N LEU A 243 -16.57 -21.33 -9.69
CA LEU A 243 -16.08 -21.29 -11.07
C LEU A 243 -15.43 -22.60 -11.55
N LYS A 244 -15.10 -23.54 -10.66
CA LYS A 244 -14.35 -24.77 -10.97
C LYS A 244 -14.92 -25.62 -12.11
N ASP A 245 -16.24 -25.64 -12.28
CA ASP A 245 -16.93 -26.45 -13.30
C ASP A 245 -17.38 -25.61 -14.51
N THR A 246 -17.06 -24.31 -14.53
CA THR A 246 -17.45 -23.38 -15.60
C THR A 246 -16.26 -23.13 -16.53
N PRO A 247 -16.34 -23.50 -17.82
CA PRO A 247 -15.24 -23.27 -18.75
C PRO A 247 -15.06 -21.77 -19.03
N VAL A 248 -13.89 -21.23 -18.66
CA VAL A 248 -13.49 -19.84 -18.96
C VAL A 248 -12.60 -19.82 -20.18
N LYS A 249 -13.07 -19.24 -21.30
CA LYS A 249 -12.33 -19.13 -22.57
C LYS A 249 -12.12 -17.67 -22.95
N PRO A 250 -11.08 -16.99 -22.44
CA PRO A 250 -10.85 -15.59 -22.74
C PRO A 250 -10.31 -15.38 -24.16
N ASP A 251 -10.61 -14.23 -24.75
CA ASP A 251 -9.97 -13.73 -25.98
C ASP A 251 -9.14 -12.47 -25.75
N CYS A 252 -9.14 -11.92 -24.52
CA CYS A 252 -8.28 -10.84 -24.08
C CYS A 252 -7.72 -11.18 -22.69
N VAL A 253 -6.39 -11.21 -22.55
CA VAL A 253 -5.71 -11.42 -21.26
C VAL A 253 -4.92 -10.18 -20.88
N VAL A 254 -5.17 -9.65 -19.67
CA VAL A 254 -4.53 -8.42 -19.18
C VAL A 254 -3.69 -8.71 -17.93
N TYR A 255 -2.37 -8.53 -18.05
CA TYR A 255 -1.42 -8.80 -16.98
C TYR A 255 -1.27 -7.62 -16.02
N CYS A 256 -1.98 -7.68 -14.91
CA CYS A 256 -1.95 -6.69 -13.83
C CYS A 256 -1.00 -7.12 -12.69
N THR A 257 0.18 -7.62 -13.05
CA THR A 257 1.13 -8.28 -12.12
C THR A 257 2.11 -7.31 -11.46
N GLY A 258 2.00 -6.01 -11.74
CA GLY A 258 2.87 -4.96 -11.21
C GLY A 258 4.16 -4.78 -12.02
N TYR A 259 5.07 -3.98 -11.46
CA TYR A 259 6.31 -3.54 -12.11
C TYR A 259 7.54 -3.94 -11.28
N LYS A 260 8.68 -4.08 -11.95
CA LYS A 260 10.02 -4.23 -11.35
C LYS A 260 10.75 -2.89 -11.40
N GLN A 261 11.64 -2.66 -10.44
CA GLN A 261 12.59 -1.56 -10.47
C GLN A 261 13.84 -2.07 -11.22
N ASP A 262 14.42 -1.23 -12.08
CA ASP A 262 15.59 -1.57 -12.87
C ASP A 262 16.56 -0.38 -12.87
N PHE A 263 17.83 -0.66 -12.54
CA PHE A 263 18.93 0.29 -12.45
C PHE A 263 20.09 -0.09 -13.37
N ASN A 264 19.84 -0.81 -14.47
CA ASN A 264 20.87 -1.24 -15.45
C ASN A 264 21.69 -0.09 -16.07
N TRP A 265 21.25 1.16 -15.90
CA TRP A 265 21.99 2.37 -16.31
C TRP A 265 23.00 2.86 -15.27
N LEU A 266 22.92 2.37 -14.02
CA LEU A 266 23.81 2.72 -12.92
C LEU A 266 24.94 1.67 -12.83
N SER A 267 26.18 2.12 -12.60
CA SER A 267 27.31 1.20 -12.38
C SER A 267 27.00 0.22 -11.25
N PRO A 268 27.30 -1.09 -11.39
CA PRO A 268 27.12 -2.08 -10.33
C PRO A 268 27.87 -1.79 -9.03
N SER A 269 28.85 -0.87 -9.06
CA SER A 269 29.58 -0.41 -7.87
C SER A 269 28.73 0.44 -6.92
N TYR A 270 27.65 1.05 -7.42
CA TYR A 270 26.74 1.85 -6.61
C TYR A 270 25.61 1.00 -6.03
N PRO A 271 25.17 1.29 -4.80
CA PRO A 271 24.06 0.56 -4.19
C PRO A 271 22.79 0.83 -4.98
N THR A 272 21.86 -0.11 -5.03
CA THR A 272 20.50 0.07 -5.55
C THR A 272 19.49 0.36 -4.43
N ALA A 273 18.26 0.74 -4.78
CA ALA A 273 17.23 1.10 -3.80
C ALA A 273 16.93 0.00 -2.76
N ASP A 274 17.01 -1.28 -3.16
CA ASP A 274 16.82 -2.45 -2.29
C ASP A 274 17.99 -2.72 -1.34
N GLN A 275 19.15 -2.10 -1.57
CA GLN A 275 20.33 -2.19 -0.71
C GLN A 275 20.41 -1.03 0.31
N THR A 276 19.43 -0.13 0.31
CA THR A 276 19.38 0.97 1.28
C THR A 276 19.08 0.44 2.69
N ASN A 277 19.93 0.80 3.65
CA ASN A 277 19.82 0.34 5.05
C ASN A 277 19.53 1.50 6.03
N ILE A 278 19.67 2.76 5.60
CA ILE A 278 19.25 3.94 6.37
C ILE A 278 18.00 4.54 5.75
N ARG A 279 16.91 4.49 6.52
CA ARG A 279 15.61 5.11 6.21
C ARG A 279 15.00 4.73 4.86
N ASN A 280 15.48 3.67 4.20
CA ASN A 280 15.15 3.35 2.80
C ASN A 280 15.49 4.49 1.82
N ILE A 281 16.51 5.30 2.13
CA ILE A 281 16.95 6.43 1.32
C ILE A 281 18.38 6.20 0.85
N ILE A 282 19.30 5.85 1.75
CA ILE A 282 20.72 5.69 1.43
C ILE A 282 21.25 4.34 1.96
N LYS A 283 22.42 3.96 1.46
CA LYS A 283 23.29 2.98 2.12
C LYS A 283 24.28 3.75 3.00
N HIS A 284 24.47 3.30 4.24
CA HIS A 284 25.22 4.04 5.28
C HIS A 284 26.67 4.39 4.89
N ASP A 285 27.35 3.51 4.15
CA ASP A 285 28.73 3.66 3.69
C ASP A 285 28.85 4.44 2.35
N GLN A 286 27.71 4.73 1.71
CA GLN A 286 27.64 5.51 0.47
C GLN A 286 26.54 6.58 0.54
N PRO A 287 26.66 7.56 1.46
CA PRO A 287 25.63 8.59 1.69
C PRO A 287 25.49 9.61 0.55
N SER A 288 26.46 9.66 -0.38
CA SER A 288 26.44 10.55 -1.56
C SER A 288 25.40 10.17 -2.62
N ILE A 289 24.73 9.03 -2.47
CA ILE A 289 23.66 8.58 -3.37
C ILE A 289 22.40 8.29 -2.56
N ALA A 290 21.27 8.82 -3.03
CA ALA A 290 19.96 8.61 -2.42
C ALA A 290 18.91 8.12 -3.40
N TYR A 291 18.02 7.27 -2.88
CA TYR A 291 16.87 6.69 -3.55
C TYR A 291 15.57 7.34 -3.05
N ILE A 292 15.11 8.35 -3.78
CA ILE A 292 13.92 9.12 -3.44
C ILE A 292 12.69 8.55 -4.16
N GLY A 293 11.63 8.24 -3.41
CA GLY A 293 10.35 7.74 -3.94
C GLY A 293 10.27 6.22 -4.10
N PHE A 294 11.25 5.48 -3.60
CA PHE A 294 11.32 4.02 -3.72
C PHE A 294 10.60 3.26 -2.60
N VAL A 295 10.04 3.96 -1.61
CA VAL A 295 9.13 3.38 -0.62
C VAL A 295 7.67 3.58 -1.05
N ARG A 296 6.79 2.66 -0.63
CA ARG A 296 5.36 2.75 -0.90
C ARG A 296 4.57 2.86 0.40
N PRO A 297 3.72 3.90 0.59
CA PRO A 297 2.88 3.98 1.77
C PRO A 297 1.73 2.97 1.73
N GLY A 298 1.43 2.33 2.85
CA GLY A 298 0.22 1.52 3.05
C GLY A 298 -1.06 2.33 2.83
N VAL A 299 -1.11 3.50 3.46
CA VAL A 299 -2.12 4.56 3.28
C VAL A 299 -1.38 5.89 3.23
N GLY A 300 -1.52 6.63 2.13
CA GLY A 300 -0.83 7.90 1.91
C GLY A 300 -0.47 8.08 0.43
N ALA A 301 0.46 8.99 0.15
CA ALA A 301 0.91 9.32 -1.20
C ALA A 301 2.44 9.36 -1.30
N ILE A 302 2.97 9.06 -2.49
CA ILE A 302 4.42 9.08 -2.77
C ILE A 302 4.95 10.53 -2.88
N PRO A 303 4.29 11.48 -3.56
CA PRO A 303 4.80 12.86 -3.66
C PRO A 303 5.15 13.55 -2.33
N PRO A 304 4.34 13.48 -1.25
CA PRO A 304 4.74 14.04 0.04
C PRO A 304 5.95 13.28 0.64
N ILE A 305 6.00 11.95 0.50
CA ILE A 305 7.15 11.16 0.93
C ILE A 305 8.42 11.61 0.21
N THR A 306 8.38 11.79 -1.11
CA THR A 306 9.55 12.24 -1.87
C THR A 306 10.03 13.61 -1.41
N GLY A 307 9.11 14.53 -1.09
CA GLY A 307 9.46 15.84 -0.53
C GLY A 307 10.17 15.72 0.82
N GLN A 308 9.67 14.85 1.70
CA GLN A 308 10.28 14.59 3.01
C GLN A 308 11.66 13.92 2.89
N GLN A 309 11.78 12.91 2.03
CA GLN A 309 13.05 12.21 1.78
C GLN A 309 14.10 13.16 1.17
N ALA A 310 13.69 14.08 0.28
CA ALA A 310 14.58 15.07 -0.29
C ALA A 310 15.09 16.07 0.76
N MET A 311 14.21 16.57 1.63
CA MET A 311 14.62 17.41 2.78
C MET A 311 15.58 16.66 3.71
N TRP A 312 15.26 15.41 4.04
CA TRP A 312 16.09 14.54 4.86
C TRP A 312 17.49 14.38 4.25
N TRP A 313 17.59 13.99 2.98
CA TRP A 313 18.90 13.77 2.35
C TRP A 313 19.68 15.08 2.21
N THR A 314 19.00 16.18 1.89
CA THR A 314 19.61 17.52 1.83
C THR A 314 20.21 17.91 3.19
N ALA A 315 19.50 17.66 4.30
CA ALA A 315 20.04 17.92 5.64
C ALA A 315 21.28 17.06 5.94
N LEU A 316 21.30 15.79 5.49
CA LEU A 316 22.44 14.90 5.69
C LEU A 316 23.68 15.39 4.95
N ILE A 317 23.57 15.62 3.63
CA ILE A 317 24.72 15.96 2.78
C ILE A 317 25.28 17.36 3.07
N LEU A 318 24.46 18.25 3.64
CA LEU A 318 24.89 19.56 4.11
C LEU A 318 25.45 19.54 5.55
N GLY A 319 25.54 18.37 6.20
CA GLY A 319 26.03 18.25 7.58
C GLY A 319 25.13 18.91 8.62
N LYS A 320 23.84 19.11 8.31
CA LYS A 320 22.85 19.74 9.21
C LYS A 320 22.17 18.74 10.15
N MET A 321 22.46 17.44 10.01
CA MET A 321 22.05 16.41 10.95
C MET A 321 23.08 15.27 10.96
N PRO A 322 23.20 14.53 12.07
CA PRO A 322 23.99 13.29 12.10
C PRO A 322 23.31 12.18 11.29
N LEU A 323 24.07 11.17 10.87
CA LEU A 323 23.52 9.96 10.28
C LEU A 323 22.70 9.19 11.33
N PRO A 324 21.37 9.03 11.18
CA PRO A 324 20.59 8.26 12.13
C PRO A 324 20.89 6.76 11.98
N THR A 325 21.00 6.06 13.10
CA THR A 325 21.37 4.63 13.13
C THR A 325 20.38 3.76 13.90
N ASP A 326 19.32 4.35 14.45
CA ASP A 326 18.25 3.62 15.14
C ASP A 326 17.40 2.79 14.16
N PRO A 327 16.90 1.62 14.60
CA PRO A 327 16.17 0.70 13.74
C PRO A 327 14.81 1.25 13.25
N PRO A 328 14.36 0.84 12.04
CA PRO A 328 13.11 1.32 11.47
C PRO A 328 11.88 0.59 12.05
N HIS A 329 10.99 1.35 12.70
CA HIS A 329 9.73 0.84 13.23
C HIS A 329 8.48 1.26 12.43
N TYR A 330 8.69 1.74 11.20
CA TYR A 330 7.62 2.21 10.33
C TYR A 330 7.25 1.23 9.20
N HIS A 331 8.02 0.16 8.96
CA HIS A 331 7.69 -0.80 7.90
C HIS A 331 6.35 -1.51 8.13
N LEU A 332 5.68 -1.82 7.02
CA LEU A 332 4.56 -2.76 7.01
C LEU A 332 5.07 -4.16 7.35
N LEU A 333 4.20 -4.98 7.93
CA LEU A 333 4.47 -6.36 8.34
C LEU A 333 4.37 -7.32 7.14
N ALA A 334 4.98 -6.96 6.01
CA ALA A 334 5.00 -7.83 4.84
C ALA A 334 5.70 -9.16 5.18
N SER A 335 5.22 -10.28 4.62
CA SER A 335 5.92 -11.56 4.83
C SER A 335 7.28 -11.53 4.14
N LYS A 336 8.28 -12.26 4.67
CA LYS A 336 9.63 -12.34 4.08
C LYS A 336 9.63 -12.74 2.59
N ASN A 337 8.67 -13.58 2.19
CA ASN A 337 8.51 -14.04 0.80
C ASN A 337 7.67 -13.10 -0.07
N SER A 338 7.23 -11.94 0.45
CA SER A 338 6.47 -10.96 -0.32
C SER A 338 7.38 -10.27 -1.34
N ARG A 339 6.85 -10.06 -2.55
CA ARG A 339 7.56 -9.36 -3.64
C ARG A 339 7.97 -7.94 -3.26
N ILE A 340 7.20 -7.28 -2.38
CA ILE A 340 7.44 -5.91 -1.97
C ILE A 340 7.78 -5.92 -0.48
N GLN A 341 8.98 -5.43 -0.16
CA GLN A 341 9.48 -5.25 1.21
C GLN A 341 9.61 -3.77 1.61
N TYR A 342 9.53 -2.85 0.64
CA TYR A 342 9.67 -1.40 0.83
C TYR A 342 8.35 -0.70 1.20
N GLY A 343 7.43 -1.43 1.85
CA GLY A 343 6.15 -0.88 2.32
C GLY A 343 6.32 -0.16 3.65
N VAL A 344 5.78 1.06 3.77
CA VAL A 344 5.87 1.87 4.99
C VAL A 344 4.51 2.35 5.47
N ASP A 345 4.37 2.53 6.78
CA ASP A 345 3.35 3.39 7.34
C ASP A 345 3.71 4.84 7.11
N HIS A 346 2.83 5.58 6.43
CA HIS A 346 3.11 6.95 6.03
C HIS A 346 3.41 7.83 7.24
N SER A 347 2.51 7.88 8.22
CA SER A 347 2.65 8.81 9.34
C SER A 347 3.90 8.54 10.19
N ALA A 348 4.16 7.27 10.53
CA ALA A 348 5.36 6.90 11.27
C ALA A 348 6.64 7.20 10.47
N TYR A 349 6.64 6.94 9.16
CA TYR A 349 7.81 7.23 8.31
C TYR A 349 8.08 8.73 8.22
N MET A 350 7.05 9.54 7.93
CA MET A 350 7.17 10.99 7.80
C MET A 350 7.63 11.64 9.11
N SER A 351 7.06 11.21 10.24
CA SER A 351 7.47 11.69 11.56
C SER A 351 8.90 11.28 11.91
N THR A 352 9.33 10.08 11.53
CA THR A 352 10.71 9.61 11.77
C THR A 352 11.70 10.48 10.99
N LEU A 353 11.46 10.69 9.69
CA LEU A 353 12.32 11.54 8.88
C LEU A 353 12.36 12.98 9.40
N ALA A 354 11.21 13.54 9.79
CA ALA A 354 11.14 14.88 10.36
C ALA A 354 11.95 15.02 11.64
N ARG A 355 11.90 14.03 12.53
CA ARG A 355 12.68 14.00 13.76
C ARG A 355 14.18 14.01 13.46
N ASP A 356 14.61 13.18 12.50
CA ASP A 356 16.04 13.05 12.16
C ASP A 356 16.67 14.40 11.74
N PHE A 357 15.97 15.21 10.93
CA PHE A 357 16.48 16.53 10.50
C PHE A 357 16.05 17.70 11.40
N GLY A 358 15.36 17.46 12.52
CA GLY A 358 14.90 18.51 13.43
C GLY A 358 13.70 19.34 12.93
N GLY A 359 12.87 18.77 12.06
CA GLY A 359 11.60 19.38 11.62
C GLY A 359 10.36 18.92 12.40
N ALA A 360 10.47 17.91 13.28
CA ALA A 360 9.38 17.52 14.16
C ALA A 360 9.27 18.49 15.35
N PRO A 361 8.16 19.23 15.51
CA PRO A 361 8.09 20.30 16.50
C PRO A 361 8.03 19.84 17.95
N GLY A 362 8.52 20.62 18.90
CA GLY A 362 8.06 20.52 20.28
C GLY A 362 6.62 21.01 20.41
N LEU A 363 5.76 20.39 21.23
CA LEU A 363 4.37 20.86 21.38
C LEU A 363 4.30 22.27 22.01
N LEU A 364 5.14 22.52 23.02
CA LEU A 364 5.22 23.83 23.67
C LEU A 364 5.79 24.90 22.73
N GLU A 365 6.86 24.56 22.01
CA GLU A 365 7.47 25.40 20.98
C GLU A 365 6.45 25.78 19.90
N LEU A 366 5.71 24.79 19.39
CA LEU A 366 4.71 25.01 18.35
C LEU A 366 3.56 25.91 18.83
N TRP A 367 3.13 25.75 20.09
CA TRP A 367 2.13 26.62 20.69
C TRP A 367 2.62 28.05 20.87
N GLN A 368 3.86 28.23 21.34
CA GLN A 368 4.44 29.55 21.55
C GLN A 368 4.63 30.30 20.22
N GLU A 369 5.03 29.60 19.16
CA GLU A 369 5.29 30.24 17.87
C GLU A 369 4.01 30.45 17.04
N HIS A 370 3.08 29.50 17.03
CA HIS A 370 1.94 29.49 16.10
C HIS A 370 0.57 29.43 16.76
N GLY A 371 0.51 29.38 18.10
CA GLY A 371 -0.74 29.38 18.85
C GLY A 371 -1.53 28.06 18.79
N TRP A 372 -2.73 28.09 19.39
CA TRP A 372 -3.54 26.89 19.61
C TRP A 372 -4.08 26.27 18.31
N ARG A 373 -4.35 27.07 17.28
CA ARG A 373 -4.97 26.59 16.03
C ARG A 373 -4.03 25.64 15.29
N VAL A 374 -2.78 26.08 15.09
CA VAL A 374 -1.75 25.25 14.47
C VAL A 374 -1.40 24.04 15.34
N LEU A 375 -1.30 24.21 16.66
CA LEU A 375 -1.07 23.08 17.57
C LEU A 375 -2.16 22.01 17.42
N LEU A 376 -3.44 22.40 17.48
CA LEU A 376 -4.54 21.45 17.33
C LEU A 376 -4.59 20.82 15.94
N ALA A 377 -4.30 21.59 14.88
CA ALA A 377 -4.16 21.03 13.54
C ALA A 377 -3.09 19.93 13.54
N TYR A 378 -1.90 20.20 14.08
CA TYR A 378 -0.81 19.23 14.14
C TYR A 378 -1.16 17.96 14.93
N CYS A 379 -1.83 18.11 16.09
CA CYS A 379 -2.18 16.98 16.94
C CYS A 379 -3.23 16.06 16.29
N PHE A 380 -4.25 16.63 15.66
CA PHE A 380 -5.38 15.89 15.09
C PHE A 380 -5.21 15.51 13.61
N GLY A 381 -4.29 16.15 12.90
CA GLY A 381 -4.02 15.88 11.49
C GLY A 381 -3.17 14.62 11.29
N ALA A 382 -3.18 14.11 10.07
CA ALA A 382 -2.18 13.12 9.63
C ALA A 382 -0.81 13.80 9.47
N SER A 383 0.28 13.03 9.38
CA SER A 383 1.66 13.55 9.28
C SER A 383 1.97 14.19 7.92
N PHE A 384 1.26 15.25 7.57
CA PHE A 384 1.48 16.02 6.36
C PHE A 384 2.84 16.73 6.41
N VAL A 385 3.55 16.76 5.28
CA VAL A 385 4.85 17.45 5.12
C VAL A 385 4.79 18.88 5.64
N THR A 386 3.67 19.58 5.44
CA THR A 386 3.44 20.95 5.89
C THR A 386 3.73 21.13 7.38
N TYR A 387 3.33 20.17 8.22
CA TYR A 387 3.57 20.25 9.66
C TYR A 387 5.06 20.23 10.00
N TYR A 388 5.87 19.50 9.22
CA TYR A 388 7.32 19.43 9.39
C TYR A 388 8.08 20.57 8.74
N ARG A 389 7.33 21.59 8.28
CA ARG A 389 7.83 22.88 7.77
C ARG A 389 7.27 24.05 8.57
N LEU A 390 6.64 23.79 9.73
CA LEU A 390 6.23 24.84 10.67
C LEU A 390 7.45 25.41 11.41
N ILE A 391 8.43 24.55 11.69
CA ILE A 391 9.69 24.91 12.35
C ILE A 391 10.88 24.23 11.65
N GLY A 392 12.07 24.37 12.22
CA GLY A 392 13.25 23.63 11.80
C GLY A 392 13.89 24.13 10.51
N PRO A 393 14.86 23.39 9.94
CA PRO A 393 15.72 23.89 8.87
C PRO A 393 15.02 24.12 7.53
N PHE A 394 13.81 23.60 7.34
CA PHE A 394 13.01 23.72 6.11
C PHE A 394 11.69 24.47 6.31
N ARG A 395 11.63 25.34 7.34
CA ARG A 395 10.47 26.17 7.65
C ARG A 395 9.93 26.89 6.41
N SER A 396 8.61 27.02 6.33
CA SER A 396 7.91 27.68 5.23
C SER A 396 6.94 28.72 5.76
N ALA A 397 6.99 29.94 5.22
CA ALA A 397 6.07 31.01 5.60
C ALA A 397 4.60 30.66 5.32
N ALA A 398 4.34 29.79 4.34
CA ALA A 398 2.98 29.33 4.01
C ALA A 398 2.47 28.20 4.91
N ALA A 399 3.36 27.52 5.67
CA ALA A 399 2.96 26.34 6.44
C ALA A 399 1.92 26.63 7.55
N PRO A 400 2.02 27.74 8.32
CA PRO A 400 1.01 28.07 9.32
C PRO A 400 -0.37 28.30 8.71
N GLU A 401 -0.45 29.09 7.64
CA GLU A 401 -1.73 29.36 6.96
C GLU A 401 -2.38 28.07 6.45
N ILE A 402 -1.62 27.19 5.78
CA ILE A 402 -2.13 25.90 5.28
C ILE A 402 -2.58 25.00 6.43
N ALA A 403 -1.85 24.99 7.56
CA ALA A 403 -2.21 24.22 8.74
C ALA A 403 -3.54 24.69 9.36
N GLU A 404 -3.73 26.00 9.50
CA GLU A 404 -4.95 26.59 10.08
C GLU A 404 -6.16 26.54 9.15
N THR A 405 -5.93 26.44 7.85
CA THR A 405 -6.99 26.44 6.83
C THR A 405 -7.23 25.03 6.28
N GLU A 406 -6.51 24.63 5.23
CA GLU A 406 -6.71 23.40 4.49
C GLU A 406 -6.67 22.16 5.39
N LEU A 407 -5.64 22.04 6.23
CA LEU A 407 -5.47 20.86 7.07
C LEU A 407 -6.50 20.84 8.21
N MET A 408 -6.73 21.98 8.86
CA MET A 408 -7.78 22.11 9.86
C MET A 408 -9.17 21.80 9.30
N GLN A 409 -9.47 22.14 8.04
CA GLN A 409 -10.73 21.78 7.40
C GLN A 409 -10.91 20.26 7.32
N THR A 410 -9.85 19.49 7.05
CA THR A 410 -9.94 18.02 7.03
C THR A 410 -10.32 17.45 8.40
N ILE A 411 -9.79 18.03 9.47
CA ILE A 411 -10.10 17.66 10.87
C ILE A 411 -11.54 18.05 11.22
N LYS A 412 -11.97 19.26 10.84
CA LYS A 412 -13.35 19.74 11.09
C LYS A 412 -14.40 18.89 10.39
N ARG A 413 -14.13 18.38 9.18
CA ARG A 413 -15.04 17.48 8.43
C ARG A 413 -15.34 16.17 9.16
N ARG A 414 -14.49 15.75 10.12
CA ARG A 414 -14.73 14.57 10.95
C ARG A 414 -15.85 14.76 11.98
N GLY A 415 -16.17 16.02 12.31
CA GLY A 415 -17.13 16.37 13.36
C GLY A 415 -16.63 16.08 14.78
N VAL A 416 -17.35 16.58 15.78
CA VAL A 416 -16.96 16.47 17.20
C VAL A 416 -16.86 15.02 17.65
N ALA A 417 -17.90 14.21 17.39
CA ALA A 417 -17.92 12.80 17.76
C ALA A 417 -16.78 12.02 17.09
N GLY A 418 -16.53 12.27 15.80
CA GLY A 418 -15.45 11.61 15.08
C GLY A 418 -14.07 12.02 15.59
N ASN A 419 -13.85 13.30 15.94
CA ASN A 419 -12.59 13.75 16.54
C ASN A 419 -12.39 13.20 17.96
N PHE A 420 -13.47 12.96 18.70
CA PHE A 420 -13.40 12.29 19.99
C PHE A 420 -13.00 10.82 19.85
N PHE A 421 -13.78 10.02 19.09
CA PHE A 421 -13.57 8.58 18.97
C PHE A 421 -12.33 8.19 18.15
N PHE A 422 -12.04 8.91 17.07
CA PHE A 422 -10.90 8.60 16.19
C PHE A 422 -9.69 9.50 16.45
N GLY A 423 -9.76 10.43 17.42
CA GLY A 423 -8.65 11.29 17.77
C GLY A 423 -8.33 11.22 19.25
N VAL A 424 -9.15 11.85 20.10
CA VAL A 424 -8.86 11.97 21.55
C VAL A 424 -8.66 10.60 22.22
N VAL A 425 -9.55 9.64 21.95
CA VAL A 425 -9.48 8.30 22.57
C VAL A 425 -8.17 7.56 22.20
N PRO A 426 -7.81 7.40 20.91
CA PRO A 426 -6.51 6.85 20.53
C PRO A 426 -5.32 7.63 21.08
N MET A 427 -5.34 8.96 20.99
CA MET A 427 -4.26 9.82 21.48
C MET A 427 -4.02 9.61 22.98
N ALA A 428 -5.07 9.59 23.80
CA ALA A 428 -4.95 9.36 25.24
C ALA A 428 -4.41 7.95 25.55
N PHE A 429 -4.95 6.93 24.87
CA PHE A 429 -4.52 5.53 25.05
C PHE A 429 -3.03 5.36 24.74
N TYR A 430 -2.57 5.82 23.56
CA TYR A 430 -1.16 5.73 23.21
C TYR A 430 -0.29 6.68 24.03
N GLY A 431 -0.79 7.85 24.42
CA GLY A 431 -0.09 8.78 25.30
C GLY A 431 0.29 8.13 26.63
N ILE A 432 -0.66 7.44 27.27
CA ILE A 432 -0.41 6.70 28.52
C ILE A 432 0.65 5.62 28.32
N ILE A 433 0.56 4.83 27.25
CA ILE A 433 1.48 3.71 27.00
C ILE A 433 2.89 4.22 26.68
N ASN A 434 3.02 5.28 25.87
CA ASN A 434 4.30 5.90 25.57
C ASN A 434 4.93 6.53 26.82
N LEU A 435 4.14 7.20 27.65
CA LEU A 435 4.60 7.77 28.92
C LEU A 435 5.08 6.67 29.88
N ALA A 436 4.34 5.58 30.02
CA ALA A 436 4.75 4.45 30.85
C ALA A 436 6.08 3.86 30.35
N ALA A 437 6.25 3.66 29.04
CA ALA A 437 7.50 3.18 28.48
C ALA A 437 8.66 4.15 28.73
N TYR A 438 8.43 5.45 28.56
CA TYR A 438 9.43 6.48 28.87
C TYR A 438 9.85 6.47 30.34
N LEU A 439 8.91 6.36 31.28
CA LEU A 439 9.21 6.25 32.71
C LEU A 439 10.01 4.99 33.03
N LEU A 440 9.70 3.85 32.39
CA LEU A 440 10.47 2.61 32.54
C LEU A 440 11.88 2.73 31.96
N GLU A 441 12.05 3.45 30.85
CA GLU A 441 13.38 3.77 30.30
C GLU A 441 14.20 4.61 31.28
N LEU A 442 13.61 5.65 31.89
CA LEU A 442 14.31 6.52 32.86
C LEU A 442 14.86 5.75 34.07
N VAL A 443 14.20 4.67 34.49
CA VAL A 443 14.67 3.80 35.58
C VAL A 443 15.51 2.61 35.09
N GLY A 444 15.92 2.60 33.82
CA GLY A 444 16.83 1.60 33.25
C GLY A 444 16.19 0.24 32.93
N LEU A 445 14.86 0.14 32.91
CA LEU A 445 14.14 -1.12 32.65
C LEU A 445 13.93 -1.42 31.16
N ILE A 446 14.24 -0.45 30.27
CA ILE A 446 14.18 -0.64 28.82
C ILE A 446 15.58 -0.49 28.24
N PRO A 447 16.14 -1.54 27.61
CA PRO A 447 17.48 -1.47 27.03
C PRO A 447 17.56 -0.50 25.85
N ALA A 448 18.78 -0.08 25.53
CA ALA A 448 19.08 0.61 24.29
C ALA A 448 18.84 -0.31 23.08
N GLU A 449 18.53 0.27 21.92
CA GLU A 449 18.41 -0.49 20.68
C GLU A 449 19.76 -0.61 19.98
N GLU A 450 19.96 -1.73 19.30
CA GLU A 450 21.13 -1.97 18.46
C GLU A 450 21.07 -1.11 17.19
N SER A 451 22.25 -0.63 16.77
CA SER A 451 22.43 0.18 15.58
C SER A 451 22.29 -0.67 14.31
N VAL A 452 21.56 -0.16 13.31
CA VAL A 452 21.46 -0.83 12.00
C VAL A 452 22.80 -0.91 11.26
N VAL A 453 23.73 -0.01 11.57
CA VAL A 453 25.08 0.00 10.99
C VAL A 453 25.94 -1.09 11.62
N ALA A 454 25.81 -1.31 12.93
CA ALA A 454 26.54 -2.37 13.62
C ALA A 454 26.13 -3.76 13.10
N ALA A 455 24.82 -4.00 12.95
CA ALA A 455 24.29 -5.26 12.44
C ALA A 455 24.73 -5.56 10.99
N ASP A 456 24.80 -4.53 10.13
CA ASP A 456 25.23 -4.67 8.73
C ASP A 456 26.73 -4.99 8.63
N ASN A 457 27.55 -4.35 9.46
CA ASN A 457 28.99 -4.64 9.55
C ASN A 457 29.27 -6.06 10.06
N GLU A 458 28.48 -6.57 11.00
CA GLU A 458 28.58 -7.97 11.46
C GLU A 458 28.16 -8.97 10.37
N ALA A 459 27.03 -8.73 9.68
CA ALA A 459 26.59 -9.57 8.57
C ALA A 459 27.62 -9.61 7.42
N THR A 460 28.27 -8.48 7.16
CA THR A 460 29.35 -8.38 6.16
C THR A 460 30.59 -9.18 6.59
N LYS A 461 30.96 -9.14 7.88
CA LYS A 461 32.08 -9.94 8.41
C LYS A 461 31.81 -11.45 8.32
N VAL A 462 30.61 -11.89 8.69
CA VAL A 462 30.20 -13.32 8.62
C VAL A 462 30.22 -13.83 7.17
N ASN A 463 29.80 -13.02 6.21
CA ASN A 463 29.87 -13.37 4.79
C ASN A 463 31.29 -13.26 4.20
N GLY A 464 32.16 -12.43 4.79
CA GLY A 464 33.55 -12.26 4.40
C GLY A 464 34.49 -13.38 4.87
N GLU A 465 34.16 -14.07 5.97
CA GLU A 465 34.97 -15.19 6.50
C GLU A 465 34.91 -16.48 5.64
N VAL A 466 34.09 -16.52 4.59
CA VAL A 466 34.07 -17.64 3.61
C VAL A 466 35.10 -17.46 2.47
N ILE A 467 35.89 -16.38 2.45
CA ILE A 467 37.02 -16.24 1.53
C ILE A 467 38.32 -16.02 2.32
N SER A 468 38.79 -17.09 2.97
CA SER A 468 40.14 -17.11 3.51
C SER A 468 40.81 -18.48 3.41
N HIS A 469 40.89 -19.08 2.21
CA HIS A 469 41.89 -20.11 1.94
C HIS A 469 42.59 -19.88 0.58
N SER A 470 43.93 -19.96 0.62
CA SER A 470 44.92 -19.92 -0.46
C SER A 470 45.27 -18.56 -1.12
N ARG A 471 46.06 -17.75 -0.41
CA ARG A 471 47.26 -17.17 -1.03
C ARG A 471 48.44 -17.99 -0.54
N GLU A 472 48.73 -19.07 -1.25
CA GLU A 472 50.02 -19.72 -1.14
C GLU A 472 51.09 -18.77 -1.70
N LYS A 473 52.13 -18.60 -0.90
CA LYS A 473 53.41 -18.09 -1.33
C LYS A 473 54.01 -19.12 -2.29
N GLU A 474 54.25 -18.73 -3.53
CA GLU A 474 55.34 -19.30 -4.31
C GLU A 474 56.41 -18.23 -4.49
N SER A 475 57.49 -18.41 -3.73
CA SER A 475 58.82 -17.97 -4.14
C SER A 475 59.27 -18.85 -5.29
N LEU A 476 59.82 -18.27 -6.35
CA LEU A 476 61.04 -18.79 -6.96
C LEU A 476 61.74 -17.67 -7.73
N ILE A 477 63.00 -17.50 -7.34
CA ILE A 477 64.06 -16.82 -8.07
C ILE A 477 64.50 -17.79 -9.15
N GLU A 478 64.39 -17.40 -10.43
CA GLU A 478 65.41 -17.45 -11.49
C GLU A 478 64.86 -16.82 -12.77
#